data_AF-A0A935LX27-F1
#
_entry.id   AF-A0A935LX27-F1
#
_cell.length_a   1.000
_cell.length_b   1.000
_cell.length_c   1.000
_cell.angle_alpha   90.00
_cell.angle_beta   90.00
_cell.angle_gamma   90.00
#
_symmetry.space_group_name_H-M   'P 1'
#
loop_
_entity.id
_entity.type
_entity.pdbx_description
1 polymer ?
#
loop_
_entity_poly.entity_id
_entity_poly.type
_entity_poly.pdbx_seq_one_letter_code
_entity_poly.pdbx_strand_id
1 'polypeptide(L)'
;MWRRYVYHAIYSDKFRGNENAYANTSKPNNPAPYLPYYNYYYTRYGNKLKYLVDFVIPNRVDKERYINIGAIAKILQTYEAFLLFDTHGAAPYKEALKGLEGNVTPAYDMYDDIYKSLDTTIKAQINILLSKPANQVALGNNDYFYQGDVNKWVKFGNIFRIKMAQRFEKVDNAHFQSVLNEVLSNSGGLISNNDESCVYYHNIEYNNDTWDTAILTYQFTASNAFVSFY
;
A
#
# COMPACT_ATOMS: atom_id res chain seq x y z
N MET A 1 9.35 -21.28 -4.02
CA MET A 1 9.49 -20.17 -3.05
C MET A 1 8.26 -19.29 -2.89
N TRP A 2 7.53 -18.90 -3.94
CA TRP A 2 6.37 -18.00 -3.86
C TRP A 2 5.04 -18.58 -3.35
N ARG A 3 4.96 -19.89 -3.07
CA ARG A 3 3.83 -20.45 -2.30
C ARG A 3 3.96 -20.15 -0.80
N ARG A 4 5.13 -19.75 -0.26
CA ARG A 4 5.32 -19.68 1.20
C ARG A 4 4.69 -18.46 1.88
N TYR A 5 4.41 -17.37 1.16
CA TYR A 5 3.79 -16.17 1.76
C TYR A 5 2.27 -16.30 1.89
N VAL A 6 1.60 -16.91 0.91
CA VAL A 6 0.17 -17.26 1.04
C VAL A 6 -0.03 -18.35 2.10
N TYR A 7 0.96 -19.23 2.29
CA TYR A 7 0.87 -20.31 3.29
C TYR A 7 1.28 -19.94 4.72
N HIS A 8 1.95 -18.80 4.98
CA HIS A 8 2.27 -18.41 6.36
C HIS A 8 1.03 -18.01 7.18
N ALA A 9 -0.10 -17.74 6.52
CA ALA A 9 -1.39 -17.57 7.16
C ALA A 9 -2.25 -18.87 7.19
N ILE A 10 -1.77 -20.00 6.65
CA ILE A 10 -2.61 -21.20 6.43
C ILE A 10 -2.35 -22.31 7.47
N TYR A 11 -1.29 -22.23 8.29
CA TYR A 11 -0.95 -23.32 9.22
C TYR A 11 -0.54 -22.83 10.62
N SER A 12 -1.52 -22.32 11.38
CA SER A 12 -1.56 -22.36 12.86
C SER A 12 -3.03 -22.12 13.26
N ASP A 13 -3.77 -22.95 13.99
CA ASP A 13 -3.44 -24.09 14.82
C ASP A 13 -4.67 -25.01 14.87
N LYS A 14 -4.42 -26.33 14.89
CA LYS A 14 -5.28 -27.23 15.65
C LYS A 14 -4.96 -26.97 17.12
N PHE A 15 -6.01 -26.86 17.92
CA PHE A 15 -6.02 -26.67 19.37
C PHE A 15 -6.19 -25.22 19.84
N ARG A 16 -7.48 -24.86 19.94
CA ARG A 16 -8.10 -23.88 20.84
C ARG A 16 -7.66 -22.42 20.65
N GLY A 17 -8.22 -21.80 19.61
CA GLY A 17 -8.41 -20.35 19.53
C GLY A 17 -9.90 -20.00 19.59
N ASN A 18 -10.30 -19.20 20.58
CA ASN A 18 -11.36 -18.21 20.39
C ASN A 18 -10.57 -16.91 20.19
N GLU A 19 -10.59 -16.30 19.02
CA GLU A 19 -11.77 -15.63 18.46
C GLU A 19 -12.06 -16.12 17.03
N ASN A 20 -12.97 -17.11 16.95
CA ASN A 20 -13.39 -17.84 15.75
C ASN A 20 -12.34 -18.70 15.03
N ALA A 21 -12.79 -19.88 14.61
CA ALA A 21 -11.98 -20.84 13.87
C ALA A 21 -11.58 -20.30 12.49
N TYR A 22 -10.29 -20.44 12.13
CA TYR A 22 -9.71 -20.10 10.82
C TYR A 22 -10.47 -20.70 9.63
N ALA A 23 -11.15 -21.82 9.84
CA ALA A 23 -12.25 -22.31 9.02
C ALA A 23 -13.29 -22.92 9.97
N ASN A 24 -14.55 -22.55 9.84
CA ASN A 24 -15.64 -23.20 10.56
C ASN A 24 -16.15 -24.37 9.71
N THR A 25 -15.72 -25.59 10.02
CA THR A 25 -16.14 -26.81 9.29
C THR A 25 -17.64 -27.10 9.38
N SER A 26 -18.36 -26.37 10.24
CA SER A 26 -19.82 -26.44 10.40
C SER A 26 -20.56 -25.33 9.64
N LYS A 27 -19.85 -24.38 9.00
CA LYS A 27 -20.44 -23.35 8.14
C LYS A 27 -19.97 -23.51 6.70
N PRO A 28 -20.83 -23.33 5.69
CA PRO A 28 -20.47 -23.49 4.27
C PRO A 28 -19.55 -22.39 3.73
N ASN A 29 -19.18 -21.39 4.54
CA ASN A 29 -18.41 -20.24 4.08
C ASN A 29 -16.97 -20.33 4.60
N ASN A 30 -16.05 -20.34 3.64
CA ASN A 30 -14.59 -20.39 3.71
C ASN A 30 -13.93 -19.46 4.77
N PRO A 31 -12.62 -19.66 5.08
CA PRO A 31 -11.85 -18.78 5.96
C PRO A 31 -12.12 -17.29 5.72
N ALA A 32 -12.44 -16.54 6.77
CA ALA A 32 -12.64 -15.10 6.73
C ALA A 32 -11.66 -14.40 7.70
N PRO A 33 -10.33 -14.42 7.41
CA PRO A 33 -9.40 -13.56 8.15
C PRO A 33 -9.89 -12.12 8.02
N TYR A 34 -9.94 -11.38 9.14
CA TYR A 34 -10.25 -9.95 9.10
C TYR A 34 -9.13 -9.24 8.32
N LEU A 35 -9.39 -8.94 7.05
CA LEU A 35 -8.49 -8.20 6.18
C LEU A 35 -9.03 -6.76 6.08
N PRO A 36 -8.52 -5.83 6.90
CA PRO A 36 -9.09 -4.48 6.98
C PRO A 36 -8.86 -3.66 5.70
N TYR A 37 -8.00 -4.12 4.79
CA TYR A 37 -7.61 -3.39 3.58
C TYR A 37 -8.79 -2.96 2.70
N TYR A 38 -9.86 -3.77 2.63
CA TYR A 38 -11.08 -3.36 1.96
C TYR A 38 -11.71 -2.13 2.64
N ASN A 39 -11.90 -2.20 3.96
CA ASN A 39 -12.43 -1.08 4.73
C ASN A 39 -11.51 0.15 4.66
N TYR A 40 -10.19 -0.04 4.74
CA TYR A 40 -9.20 1.02 4.69
C TYR A 40 -9.24 1.78 3.37
N TYR A 41 -9.33 1.07 2.25
CA TYR A 41 -9.44 1.73 0.95
C TYR A 41 -10.76 2.49 0.79
N TYR A 42 -11.91 1.82 0.98
CA TYR A 42 -13.19 2.43 0.62
C TYR A 42 -13.75 3.41 1.63
N THR A 43 -13.41 3.28 2.92
CA THR A 43 -14.05 4.08 3.99
C THR A 43 -13.08 5.00 4.73
N ARG A 44 -11.77 4.70 4.70
CA ARG A 44 -10.76 5.45 5.46
C ARG A 44 -9.75 6.15 4.54
N TYR A 45 -8.57 5.58 4.39
CA TYR A 45 -7.40 6.23 3.83
C TYR A 45 -7.54 6.43 2.32
N GLY A 46 -7.91 5.37 1.58
CA GLY A 46 -8.07 5.44 0.12
C GLY A 46 -9.09 6.50 -0.30
N ASN A 47 -10.24 6.53 0.37
CA ASN A 47 -11.30 7.53 0.13
C ASN A 47 -10.85 8.96 0.45
N LYS A 48 -10.21 9.18 1.60
CA LYS A 48 -9.73 10.52 1.99
C LYS A 48 -8.63 11.03 1.05
N LEU A 49 -7.70 10.16 0.64
CA LEU A 49 -6.64 10.50 -0.30
C LEU A 49 -7.20 10.79 -1.69
N LYS A 50 -8.19 10.01 -2.15
CA LYS A 50 -8.90 10.29 -3.41
C LYS A 50 -9.57 11.66 -3.36
N TYR A 51 -10.33 11.93 -2.31
CA TYR A 51 -11.03 13.21 -2.14
C TYR A 51 -10.05 14.39 -2.11
N LEU A 52 -8.90 14.23 -1.44
CA LEU A 52 -7.85 15.24 -1.42
C LEU A 52 -7.33 15.57 -2.83
N VAL A 53 -6.99 14.54 -3.61
CA VAL A 53 -6.35 14.69 -4.93
C VAL A 53 -7.34 15.11 -6.01
N ASP A 54 -8.54 14.53 -6.01
CA ASP A 54 -9.50 14.72 -7.11
C ASP A 54 -10.44 15.92 -6.87
N PHE A 55 -10.65 16.31 -5.61
CA PHE A 55 -11.58 17.39 -5.27
C PHE A 55 -10.92 18.55 -4.52
N VAL A 56 -10.27 18.30 -3.38
CA VAL A 56 -9.79 19.40 -2.52
C VAL A 56 -8.71 20.23 -3.21
N ILE A 57 -7.61 19.62 -3.65
CA ILE A 57 -6.48 20.33 -4.27
C ILE A 57 -6.91 21.07 -5.54
N PRO A 58 -7.60 20.44 -6.52
CA PRO A 58 -7.97 21.11 -7.77
C PRO A 58 -8.91 22.31 -7.59
N ASN A 59 -9.74 22.32 -6.53
CA ASN A 59 -10.66 23.42 -6.23
C ASN A 59 -10.04 24.54 -5.37
N ARG A 60 -8.75 24.46 -5.02
CA ARG A 60 -8.06 25.56 -4.34
C ARG A 60 -7.70 26.68 -5.31
N VAL A 61 -7.74 27.91 -4.81
CA VAL A 61 -7.25 29.09 -5.55
C VAL A 61 -5.73 29.03 -5.75
N ASP A 62 -5.00 28.43 -4.81
CA ASP A 62 -3.54 28.33 -4.81
C ASP A 62 -3.04 26.90 -5.10
N LYS A 63 -3.79 26.13 -5.90
CA LYS A 63 -3.54 24.71 -6.18
C LYS A 63 -2.14 24.40 -6.72
N GLU A 64 -1.51 25.35 -7.41
CA GLU A 64 -0.16 25.23 -7.95
C GLU A 64 0.89 25.05 -6.84
N ARG A 65 0.58 25.46 -5.60
CA ARG A 65 1.46 25.28 -4.42
C ARG A 65 1.33 23.88 -3.78
N TYR A 66 0.38 23.07 -4.22
CA TYR A 66 0.04 21.77 -3.62
C TYR A 66 0.38 20.59 -4.52
N ILE A 67 1.17 20.80 -5.57
CA ILE A 67 1.55 19.77 -6.55
C ILE A 67 2.29 18.62 -5.85
N ASN A 68 3.26 18.93 -4.99
CA ASN A 68 4.01 17.90 -4.26
C ASN A 68 3.10 17.08 -3.33
N ILE A 69 2.20 17.74 -2.61
CA ILE A 69 1.25 17.09 -1.71
C ILE A 69 0.31 16.17 -2.50
N GLY A 70 -0.21 16.65 -3.64
CA GLY A 70 -1.05 15.85 -4.52
C GLY A 70 -0.35 14.61 -5.05
N ALA A 71 0.91 14.75 -5.50
CA ALA A 71 1.70 13.62 -6.00
C ALA A 71 1.98 12.58 -4.90
N ILE A 72 2.37 13.03 -3.70
CA ILE A 72 2.59 12.14 -2.54
C ILE A 72 1.28 11.44 -2.12
N ALA A 73 0.18 12.19 -2.02
CA ALA A 73 -1.13 11.63 -1.68
C ALA A 73 -1.58 10.59 -2.71
N LYS A 74 -1.29 10.82 -3.99
CA LYS A 74 -1.61 9.87 -5.07
C LYS A 74 -0.75 8.61 -5.00
N ILE A 75 0.55 8.72 -4.65
CA ILE A 75 1.41 7.55 -4.38
C ILE A 75 0.83 6.70 -3.24
N LEU A 76 0.43 7.34 -2.13
CA LEU A 76 -0.19 6.66 -0.99
C LEU A 76 -1.54 6.03 -1.35
N GLN A 77 -2.37 6.72 -2.13
CA GLN A 77 -3.64 6.17 -2.60
C GLN A 77 -3.41 4.90 -3.44
N THR A 78 -2.39 4.91 -4.31
CA THR A 78 -2.02 3.75 -5.11
C THR A 78 -1.48 2.61 -4.25
N TYR A 79 -0.77 2.91 -3.16
CA TYR A 79 -0.35 1.91 -2.19
C TYR A 79 -1.54 1.21 -1.53
N GLU A 80 -2.53 1.96 -1.05
CA GLU A 80 -3.77 1.41 -0.48
C GLU A 80 -4.54 0.56 -1.51
N ALA A 81 -4.58 1.01 -2.76
CA ALA A 81 -5.19 0.24 -3.84
C ALA A 81 -4.45 -1.08 -4.08
N PHE A 82 -3.12 -1.05 -4.16
CA PHE A 82 -2.32 -2.27 -4.30
C PHE A 82 -2.59 -3.26 -3.17
N LEU A 83 -2.68 -2.81 -1.91
CA LEU A 83 -3.01 -3.67 -0.77
C LEU A 83 -4.40 -4.31 -0.89
N LEU A 84 -5.41 -3.54 -1.30
CA LEU A 84 -6.76 -4.05 -1.55
C LEU A 84 -6.72 -5.21 -2.56
N PHE A 85 -6.06 -4.98 -3.69
CA PHE A 85 -5.98 -5.93 -4.78
C PHE A 85 -5.09 -7.15 -4.46
N ASP A 86 -3.97 -6.95 -3.77
CA ASP A 86 -3.04 -8.03 -3.36
C ASP A 86 -3.68 -9.03 -2.38
N THR A 87 -4.72 -8.59 -1.68
CA THR A 87 -5.40 -9.37 -0.65
C THR A 87 -6.75 -9.93 -1.09
N HIS A 88 -7.50 -9.20 -1.92
CA HIS A 88 -8.86 -9.58 -2.33
C HIS A 88 -8.94 -10.04 -3.79
N GLY A 89 -7.90 -9.84 -4.60
CA GLY A 89 -7.98 -10.04 -6.05
C GLY A 89 -8.83 -8.95 -6.69
N ALA A 90 -9.84 -9.33 -7.48
CA ALA A 90 -10.70 -8.37 -8.17
C ALA A 90 -11.48 -7.46 -7.20
N ALA A 91 -11.47 -6.16 -7.46
CA ALA A 91 -12.14 -5.16 -6.62
C ALA A 91 -12.48 -3.91 -7.44
N PRO A 92 -13.52 -3.14 -7.06
CA PRO A 92 -13.79 -1.84 -7.69
C PRO A 92 -12.65 -0.83 -7.54
N TYR A 93 -12.15 -0.26 -8.64
CA TYR A 93 -11.11 0.77 -8.57
C TYR A 93 -11.35 1.95 -9.51
N LYS A 94 -11.49 1.71 -10.82
CA LYS A 94 -11.63 2.79 -11.83
C LYS A 94 -12.94 3.55 -11.67
N GLU A 95 -13.98 2.83 -11.30
CA GLU A 95 -15.32 3.36 -11.05
C GLU A 95 -15.61 3.59 -9.57
N ALA A 96 -14.72 3.13 -8.69
CA ALA A 96 -14.91 3.24 -7.26
C ALA A 96 -14.86 4.68 -6.77
N LEU A 97 -15.53 4.91 -5.63
CA LEU A 97 -15.53 6.18 -4.90
C LEU A 97 -16.06 7.36 -5.73
N LYS A 98 -16.95 7.07 -6.69
CA LYS A 98 -17.66 8.04 -7.53
C LYS A 98 -19.14 8.20 -7.15
N GLY A 99 -19.47 7.93 -5.88
CA GLY A 99 -20.85 8.03 -5.38
C GLY A 99 -21.44 9.43 -5.53
N LEU A 100 -20.62 10.48 -5.37
CA LEU A 100 -21.04 11.87 -5.60
C LEU A 100 -21.27 12.20 -7.08
N GLU A 101 -20.70 11.41 -8.00
CA GLU A 101 -20.92 11.50 -9.44
C GLU A 101 -22.10 10.61 -9.89
N GLY A 102 -22.80 9.96 -8.95
CA GLY A 102 -23.97 9.11 -9.21
C GLY A 102 -23.67 7.63 -9.42
N ASN A 103 -22.39 7.20 -9.43
CA ASN A 103 -22.06 5.77 -9.54
C ASN A 103 -22.02 5.12 -8.15
N VAL A 104 -23.11 4.44 -7.80
CA VAL A 104 -23.27 3.70 -6.53
C VAL A 104 -23.06 2.18 -6.69
N THR A 105 -22.82 1.70 -7.91
CA THR A 105 -22.61 0.29 -8.26
C THR A 105 -21.38 0.13 -9.14
N PRO A 106 -20.17 0.41 -8.61
CA PRO A 106 -18.97 0.42 -9.43
C PRO A 106 -18.60 -1.00 -9.89
N ALA A 107 -18.19 -1.13 -11.15
CA ALA A 107 -17.70 -2.40 -11.70
C ALA A 107 -16.43 -2.87 -10.99
N TYR A 108 -16.24 -4.20 -10.94
CA TYR A 108 -15.02 -4.82 -10.44
C TYR A 108 -13.93 -4.77 -11.51
N ASP A 109 -12.74 -4.29 -11.13
CA ASP A 109 -11.55 -4.38 -11.95
C ASP A 109 -10.80 -5.68 -11.62
N MET A 110 -10.22 -6.32 -12.63
CA MET A 110 -9.42 -7.54 -12.46
C MET A 110 -7.98 -7.19 -12.05
N TYR A 111 -7.38 -8.07 -11.24
CA TYR A 111 -6.06 -7.82 -10.67
C TYR A 111 -4.94 -7.74 -11.72
N ASP A 112 -4.98 -8.60 -12.73
CA ASP A 112 -3.95 -8.67 -13.77
C ASP A 112 -3.91 -7.42 -14.67
N ASP A 113 -5.04 -6.71 -14.80
CA ASP A 113 -5.11 -5.51 -15.64
C ASP A 113 -4.75 -4.23 -14.86
N ILE A 114 -4.92 -4.24 -13.54
CA ILE A 114 -4.80 -3.00 -12.76
C ILE A 114 -3.35 -2.66 -12.39
N TYR A 115 -2.48 -3.64 -12.17
CA TYR A 115 -1.15 -3.36 -11.63
C TYR A 115 -0.30 -2.47 -12.56
N LYS A 116 -0.41 -2.63 -13.88
CA LYS A 116 0.27 -1.75 -14.86
C LYS A 116 -0.25 -0.31 -14.80
N SER A 117 -1.54 -0.14 -14.52
CA SER A 117 -2.16 1.17 -14.30
C SER A 117 -1.65 1.82 -13.01
N LEU A 118 -1.53 1.02 -11.93
CA LEU A 118 -0.93 1.48 -10.67
C LEU A 118 0.54 1.89 -10.87
N ASP A 119 1.34 1.10 -11.59
CA ASP A 119 2.73 1.43 -11.93
C ASP A 119 2.83 2.75 -12.72
N THR A 120 2.01 2.88 -13.77
CA THR A 120 1.94 4.10 -14.60
C THR A 120 1.57 5.32 -13.76
N THR A 121 0.63 5.16 -12.83
CA THR A 121 0.21 6.23 -11.92
C THR A 121 1.37 6.70 -11.06
N ILE A 122 2.10 5.79 -10.41
CA ILE A 122 3.24 6.13 -9.56
C ILE A 122 4.37 6.76 -10.38
N LYS A 123 4.68 6.19 -11.55
CA LYS A 123 5.68 6.75 -12.48
C LYS A 123 5.38 8.22 -12.80
N ALA A 124 4.12 8.54 -13.12
CA ALA A 124 3.70 9.90 -13.37
C ALA A 124 3.91 10.81 -12.14
N GLN A 125 3.57 10.34 -10.94
CA GLN A 125 3.75 11.13 -9.72
C GLN A 125 5.23 11.36 -9.38
N ILE A 126 6.07 10.34 -9.59
CA ILE A 126 7.53 10.48 -9.43
C ILE A 126 8.07 11.53 -10.38
N ASN A 127 7.65 11.52 -11.65
CA ASN A 127 8.08 12.52 -12.63
C ASN A 127 7.65 13.94 -12.24
N ILE A 128 6.44 14.09 -11.68
CA ILE A 128 5.98 15.38 -11.12
C ILE A 128 6.91 15.84 -10.00
N LEU A 129 7.23 14.96 -9.03
CA LEU A 129 8.13 15.32 -7.92
C LEU A 129 9.55 15.65 -8.42
N LEU A 130 10.07 14.90 -9.40
CA LEU A 130 11.38 15.12 -10.01
C LEU A 130 11.46 16.42 -10.82
N SER A 131 10.33 16.92 -11.34
CA SER A 131 10.28 18.22 -12.01
C SER A 131 10.55 19.41 -11.08
N LYS A 132 10.56 19.17 -9.75
CA LYS A 132 10.76 20.16 -8.69
C LYS A 132 9.90 21.41 -8.89
N PRO A 133 8.55 21.27 -8.80
CA PRO A 133 7.66 22.41 -8.91
C PRO A 133 8.07 23.54 -7.93
N ALA A 134 8.00 24.79 -8.38
CA ALA A 134 8.40 25.93 -7.55
C ALA A 134 7.31 26.30 -6.51
N ASN A 135 7.70 26.99 -5.44
CA ASN A 135 6.78 27.60 -4.45
C ASN A 135 5.80 26.62 -3.75
N GLN A 136 6.23 25.38 -3.53
CA GLN A 136 5.41 24.34 -2.93
C GLN A 136 5.24 24.53 -1.42
N VAL A 137 4.07 24.16 -0.90
CA VAL A 137 3.82 24.08 0.54
C VAL A 137 4.68 22.96 1.14
N ALA A 138 5.42 23.29 2.19
CA ALA A 138 6.19 22.32 2.94
C ALA A 138 5.27 21.49 3.86
N LEU A 139 5.33 20.16 3.77
CA LEU A 139 4.62 19.27 4.68
C LEU A 139 5.19 19.32 6.09
N GLY A 140 6.53 19.34 6.21
CA GLY A 140 7.22 19.31 7.50
C GLY A 140 6.72 18.16 8.37
N ASN A 141 6.44 18.46 9.64
CA ASN A 141 5.95 17.48 10.62
C ASN A 141 4.54 16.93 10.33
N ASN A 142 3.82 17.44 9.32
CA ASN A 142 2.55 16.84 8.89
C ASN A 142 2.77 15.56 8.04
N ASP A 143 4.01 15.31 7.60
CA ASP A 143 4.43 14.04 7.02
C ASP A 143 5.20 13.23 8.07
N TYR A 144 4.55 12.20 8.60
CA TYR A 144 5.11 11.34 9.64
C TYR A 144 6.15 10.33 9.15
N PHE A 145 6.34 10.18 7.83
CA PHE A 145 7.29 9.22 7.27
C PHE A 145 8.62 9.90 6.93
N TYR A 146 8.55 11.01 6.22
CA TYR A 146 9.75 11.67 5.69
C TYR A 146 9.85 13.15 6.03
N GLN A 147 8.99 13.67 6.92
CA GLN A 147 9.03 15.06 7.38
C GLN A 147 8.99 16.08 6.24
N GLY A 148 8.36 15.70 5.11
CA GLY A 148 8.25 16.52 3.91
C GLY A 148 9.43 16.41 2.95
N ASP A 149 10.37 15.48 3.16
CA ASP A 149 11.45 15.21 2.21
C ASP A 149 10.91 14.50 0.96
N VAL A 150 10.68 15.30 -0.08
CA VAL A 150 10.18 14.86 -1.39
C VAL A 150 11.13 13.87 -2.06
N ASN A 151 12.44 13.97 -1.84
CA ASN A 151 13.39 13.04 -2.47
C ASN A 151 13.22 11.62 -1.90
N LYS A 152 12.93 11.50 -0.60
CA LYS A 152 12.61 10.20 0.00
C LYS A 152 11.29 9.63 -0.52
N TRP A 153 10.29 10.46 -0.78
CA TRP A 153 9.05 10.04 -1.46
C TRP A 153 9.29 9.53 -2.90
N VAL A 154 10.19 10.17 -3.65
CA VAL A 154 10.62 9.70 -4.98
C VAL A 154 11.26 8.31 -4.87
N LYS A 155 12.21 8.13 -3.93
CA LYS A 155 12.87 6.84 -3.69
C LYS A 155 11.89 5.75 -3.27
N PHE A 156 10.96 6.08 -2.38
CA PHE A 156 9.88 5.17 -1.97
C PHE A 156 9.03 4.74 -3.17
N GLY A 157 8.58 5.70 -3.99
CA GLY A 157 7.82 5.41 -5.19
C GLY A 157 8.58 4.47 -6.14
N ASN A 158 9.87 4.74 -6.37
CA ASN A 158 10.72 3.90 -7.22
C ASN A 158 10.82 2.45 -6.71
N ILE A 159 11.12 2.25 -5.42
CA ILE A 159 11.14 0.90 -4.82
C ILE A 159 9.76 0.25 -4.84
N PHE A 160 8.70 1.02 -4.63
CA PHE A 160 7.35 0.48 -4.63
C PHE A 160 6.93 -0.02 -6.02
N ARG A 161 7.30 0.69 -7.11
CA ARG A 161 7.15 0.20 -8.49
C ARG A 161 7.84 -1.16 -8.68
N ILE A 162 9.10 -1.29 -8.24
CA ILE A 162 9.83 -2.57 -8.30
C ILE A 162 9.10 -3.66 -7.50
N LYS A 163 8.65 -3.36 -6.26
CA LYS A 163 7.93 -4.31 -5.41
C LYS A 163 6.64 -4.82 -6.06
N MET A 164 5.85 -3.92 -6.66
CA MET A 164 4.64 -4.30 -7.39
C MET A 164 4.99 -5.17 -8.60
N ALA A 165 5.93 -4.74 -9.43
CA ALA A 165 6.30 -5.49 -10.62
C ALA A 165 6.89 -6.88 -10.29
N GLN A 166 7.70 -6.98 -9.23
CA GLN A 166 8.24 -8.25 -8.75
C GLN A 166 7.16 -9.20 -8.26
N ARG A 167 6.07 -8.68 -7.66
CA ARG A 167 4.92 -9.52 -7.25
C ARG A 167 4.31 -10.27 -8.44
N PHE A 168 4.40 -9.70 -9.64
CA PHE A 168 3.89 -10.26 -10.89
C PHE A 168 4.97 -10.85 -11.81
N GLU A 169 6.24 -10.94 -11.37
CA GLU A 169 7.38 -11.34 -12.20
C GLU A 169 7.15 -12.68 -12.93
N LYS A 170 6.46 -13.62 -12.28
CA LYS A 170 6.18 -14.94 -12.86
C LYS A 170 5.11 -14.93 -13.95
N VAL A 171 4.22 -13.94 -13.91
CA VAL A 171 3.12 -13.78 -14.87
C VAL A 171 3.59 -12.92 -16.03
N ASP A 172 4.32 -11.83 -15.74
CA ASP A 172 4.82 -10.89 -16.73
C ASP A 172 6.25 -10.44 -16.41
N ASN A 173 7.22 -11.32 -16.72
CA ASN A 173 8.64 -11.03 -16.49
C ASN A 173 9.13 -9.85 -17.35
N ALA A 174 8.60 -9.69 -18.56
CA ALA A 174 8.97 -8.62 -19.47
C ALA A 174 8.64 -7.25 -18.86
N HIS A 175 7.45 -7.10 -18.26
CA HIS A 175 7.09 -5.88 -17.55
C HIS A 175 7.97 -5.65 -16.32
N PHE A 176 8.27 -6.70 -15.53
CA PHE A 176 9.20 -6.57 -14.40
C PHE A 176 10.57 -6.05 -14.83
N GLN A 177 11.18 -6.63 -15.86
CA GLN A 177 12.47 -6.18 -16.39
C GLN A 177 12.40 -4.74 -16.90
N SER A 178 11.30 -4.37 -17.58
CA SER A 178 11.07 -2.99 -18.03
C SER A 178 11.04 -2.02 -16.85
N VAL A 179 10.26 -2.29 -15.81
CA VAL A 179 10.16 -1.43 -14.61
C VAL A 179 11.50 -1.33 -13.90
N LEU A 180 12.21 -2.45 -13.74
CA LEU A 180 13.53 -2.49 -13.11
C LEU A 180 14.53 -1.59 -13.84
N ASN A 181 14.64 -1.74 -15.17
CA ASN A 181 15.56 -0.93 -15.98
C ASN A 181 15.19 0.56 -15.97
N GLU A 182 13.89 0.88 -16.03
CA GLU A 182 13.42 2.26 -15.92
C GLU A 182 13.76 2.90 -14.57
N VAL A 183 13.55 2.16 -13.48
CA VAL A 183 13.81 2.68 -12.14
C VAL A 183 15.32 2.83 -11.88
N LEU A 184 16.14 1.88 -12.34
CA LEU A 184 17.59 1.95 -12.21
C LEU A 184 18.22 3.10 -13.02
N SER A 185 17.58 3.50 -14.12
CA SER A 185 18.01 4.65 -14.94
C SER A 185 17.40 5.99 -14.49
N ASN A 186 16.47 5.98 -13.54
CA ASN A 186 15.80 7.19 -13.06
C ASN A 186 16.71 8.02 -12.13
N SER A 187 16.75 9.34 -12.33
CA SER A 187 17.59 10.26 -11.55
C SER A 187 17.22 10.41 -10.08
N GLY A 188 16.05 9.91 -9.65
CA GLY A 188 15.58 9.94 -8.27
C GLY A 188 16.22 8.92 -7.34
N GLY A 189 16.88 7.90 -7.91
CA GLY A 189 17.57 6.85 -7.15
C GLY A 189 16.62 5.94 -6.34
N LEU A 190 17.24 5.12 -5.50
CA LEU A 190 16.59 4.11 -4.66
C LEU A 190 16.84 4.39 -3.17
N ILE A 191 16.05 3.74 -2.32
CA ILE A 191 16.35 3.59 -0.90
C ILE A 191 17.66 2.81 -0.78
N SER A 192 18.67 3.43 -0.19
CA SER A 192 20.06 2.94 -0.17
C SER A 192 20.57 2.61 1.24
N ASN A 193 19.86 3.07 2.28
CA ASN A 193 20.18 2.83 3.67
C ASN A 193 18.90 2.86 4.53
N ASN A 194 19.03 2.51 5.81
CA ASN A 194 17.89 2.40 6.72
C ASN A 194 17.19 3.74 6.99
N ASP A 195 17.89 4.87 6.98
CA ASP A 195 17.31 6.21 7.25
C ASP A 195 16.41 6.71 6.11
N GLU A 196 16.46 6.04 4.96
CA GLU A 196 15.60 6.29 3.80
C GLU A 196 14.39 5.36 3.75
N SER A 197 14.24 4.48 4.75
CA SER A 197 13.10 3.55 4.84
C SER A 197 11.81 4.29 5.18
N CYS A 198 10.70 3.85 4.58
CA CYS A 198 9.37 4.36 4.93
C CYS A 198 8.92 3.73 6.25
N VAL A 199 9.27 4.37 7.36
CA VAL A 199 8.99 3.88 8.71
C VAL A 199 8.15 4.93 9.44
N TYR A 200 7.07 4.49 10.05
CA TYR A 200 6.33 5.31 10.99
C TYR A 200 6.86 5.04 12.40
N TYR A 201 7.41 6.07 13.04
CA TYR A 201 7.89 6.00 14.41
C TYR A 201 6.76 6.40 15.36
N HIS A 202 6.22 5.42 16.08
CA HIS A 202 5.26 5.70 17.15
C HIS A 202 5.97 6.40 18.32
N ASN A 203 5.34 7.42 18.91
CA ASN A 203 5.67 7.79 20.28
C ASN A 203 5.25 6.63 21.20
N ILE A 204 5.90 6.46 22.35
CA ILE A 204 5.71 5.31 23.26
C ILE A 204 4.37 5.44 24.04
N GLU A 205 3.31 5.88 23.37
CA GLU A 205 1.98 6.00 23.94
C GLU A 205 1.18 4.73 23.63
N TYR A 206 0.62 4.15 24.69
CA TYR A 206 0.00 2.83 24.78
C TYR A 206 -1.28 2.65 23.92
N ASN A 207 -1.19 2.65 22.60
CA ASN A 207 -2.30 2.21 21.73
C ASN A 207 -1.86 1.75 20.33
N ASN A 208 -1.13 0.63 20.23
CA ASN A 208 -0.73 0.13 18.92
C ASN A 208 -1.53 -1.10 18.44
N ASP A 209 -1.99 -1.00 17.18
CA ASP A 209 -2.45 -2.08 16.30
C ASP A 209 -1.31 -3.04 15.86
N THR A 210 -0.05 -2.78 16.24
CA THR A 210 0.93 -3.85 16.48
C THR A 210 0.59 -4.42 17.84
N TRP A 211 0.09 -5.66 17.87
CA TRP A 211 -0.15 -6.37 19.12
C TRP A 211 0.95 -6.05 20.12
N ASP A 212 0.55 -5.44 21.24
CA ASP A 212 1.40 -5.07 22.37
C ASP A 212 2.51 -6.11 22.53
N THR A 213 3.76 -5.70 22.70
CA THR A 213 4.85 -6.64 22.97
C THR A 213 4.50 -7.62 24.11
N ALA A 214 3.63 -7.22 25.05
CA ALA A 214 3.04 -8.13 26.02
C ALA A 214 2.13 -9.20 25.37
N ILE A 215 1.22 -8.82 24.45
CA ILE A 215 0.40 -9.75 23.66
C ILE A 215 1.25 -10.77 22.90
N LEU A 216 2.38 -10.35 22.31
CA LEU A 216 3.29 -11.25 21.60
C LEU A 216 3.80 -12.41 22.49
N THR A 217 3.94 -12.19 23.80
CA THR A 217 4.45 -13.20 24.74
C THR A 217 3.43 -14.25 25.18
N TYR A 218 2.12 -14.00 25.03
CA TYR A 218 1.09 -14.95 25.48
C TYR A 218 0.06 -15.36 24.41
N GLN A 219 -0.06 -14.65 23.29
CA GLN A 219 -0.95 -15.02 22.19
C GLN A 219 -0.22 -15.69 21.02
N PHE A 220 1.10 -15.51 20.91
CA PHE A 220 1.89 -16.02 19.80
C PHE A 220 3.04 -16.87 20.30
N THR A 221 3.40 -17.90 19.54
CA THR A 221 4.61 -18.69 19.76
C THR A 221 5.44 -18.67 18.48
N ALA A 222 6.77 -18.73 18.61
CA ALA A 222 7.65 -18.77 17.46
C ALA A 222 7.36 -20.02 16.63
N SER A 223 7.12 -19.84 15.32
CA SER A 223 6.86 -20.98 14.46
C SER A 223 8.11 -21.85 14.35
N ASN A 224 7.95 -23.18 14.43
CA ASN A 224 9.09 -24.10 14.34
C ASN A 224 9.85 -23.91 13.01
N ALA A 225 9.13 -23.58 11.93
CA ALA A 225 9.73 -23.30 10.62
C ALA A 225 10.65 -22.06 10.64
N PHE A 226 10.40 -21.09 11.51
CA PHE A 226 11.27 -19.92 11.70
C PHE A 226 12.48 -20.25 12.59
N VAL A 227 12.27 -20.95 13.70
CA VAL A 227 13.33 -21.28 14.67
C VAL A 227 14.35 -22.29 14.13
N SER A 228 13.91 -23.21 13.27
CA SER A 228 14.77 -24.24 12.68
C SER A 228 15.42 -23.83 11.36
N PHE A 229 15.25 -22.58 10.93
CA PHE A 229 15.83 -22.06 9.69
C PHE A 229 17.32 -21.73 9.91
N TYR A 230 18.18 -22.71 9.63
CA TYR A 230 19.64 -22.57 9.56
C TYR A 230 20.12 -22.76 8.12
#